data_AF-A0A7C1XC63-F1
#
_entry.id   AF-A0A7C1XC63-F1
#
_cell.length_a   1.000
_cell.length_b   1.000
_cell.length_c   1.000
_cell.angle_alpha   90.00
_cell.angle_beta   90.00
_cell.angle_gamma   90.00
#
_symmetry.space_group_name_H-M   'P 1'
#
loop_
_entity.id
_entity.type
_entity.pdbx_description
1 polymer ?
#
loop_
_entity_poly.entity_id
_entity_poly.type
_entity_poly.pdbx_seq_one_letter_code
_entity_poly.pdbx_strand_id
1 'polypeptide(L)'
;MRKVFQIAFVIITVLALSLLVFATSEYLLPSGSLRSLAAFYLSAAPDPLHPYTSATPAVVGAILWDYRGIDTFYETVVLYLALAAGVVSISPLRPREVPGRRAGLSPMVKAAIRVVAPVVVAAGLAMGLHGSENPGGGFHGGATIAIAPLAVVAAFSTTFLLGRKVSMQILLFLMSLGLTGIGGDGLIDVRSWAAGWC
;
A
#
# COMPACT_ATOMS: atom_id res chain seq x y z
N MET A 1 34.23 19.52 8.20
CA MET A 1 34.70 18.94 6.93
C MET A 1 34.03 17.60 6.59
N ARG A 2 34.07 16.56 7.45
CA ARG A 2 33.46 15.23 7.17
C ARG A 2 31.96 15.24 6.81
N LYS A 3 31.14 16.03 7.52
CA LYS A 3 29.70 16.15 7.24
C LYS A 3 29.40 16.85 5.90
N VAL A 4 30.20 17.85 5.54
CA VAL A 4 30.06 18.57 4.26
C VAL A 4 30.41 17.64 3.11
N PHE A 5 31.45 16.82 3.26
CA PHE A 5 31.82 15.81 2.27
C PHE A 5 30.74 14.73 2.11
N GLN A 6 30.16 14.24 3.21
CA GLN A 6 29.06 13.28 3.17
C GLN A 6 27.81 13.83 2.47
N ILE A 7 27.43 15.07 2.77
CA ILE A 7 26.28 15.73 2.13
C ILE A 7 26.56 15.95 0.64
N ALA A 8 27.75 16.44 0.28
CA ALA A 8 28.14 16.63 -1.11
C ALA A 8 28.15 15.31 -1.89
N PHE A 9 28.67 14.23 -1.30
CA PHE A 9 28.66 12.90 -1.90
C PHE A 9 27.24 12.39 -2.19
N VAL A 10 26.32 12.54 -1.23
CA VAL A 10 24.92 12.14 -1.42
C VAL A 10 24.27 12.97 -2.53
N ILE A 11 24.45 14.29 -2.52
CA ILE A 11 23.88 15.18 -3.55
C ILE A 11 24.41 14.82 -4.94
N ILE A 12 25.73 14.63 -5.06
CA ILE A 12 26.39 14.25 -6.33
C ILE A 12 25.86 12.89 -6.80
N THR A 13 25.71 11.93 -5.90
CA THR A 13 25.19 10.60 -6.25
C THR A 13 23.75 10.67 -6.75
N VAL A 14 22.89 11.43 -6.06
CA VAL A 14 21.49 11.63 -6.47
C VAL A 14 21.41 12.35 -7.82
N LEU A 15 22.21 13.40 -8.03
CA LEU A 15 22.27 14.12 -9.31
C LEU A 15 22.79 13.24 -10.43
N ALA A 16 23.86 12.47 -10.20
CA ALA A 16 24.44 11.56 -11.18
C ALA A 16 23.44 10.46 -11.58
N LEU A 17 22.74 9.88 -10.62
CA LEU A 17 21.66 8.91 -10.89
C LEU A 17 20.51 9.55 -11.66
N SER A 18 20.09 10.75 -11.30
CA SER A 18 19.01 11.46 -11.99
C SER A 18 19.38 11.81 -13.43
N LEU A 19 20.62 12.27 -13.66
CA LEU A 19 21.17 12.54 -14.99
C LEU A 19 21.31 11.26 -15.81
N LEU A 20 21.75 10.16 -15.19
CA LEU A 20 21.84 8.87 -15.86
C LEU A 20 20.47 8.40 -16.33
N VAL A 21 19.45 8.47 -15.48
CA VAL A 21 18.06 8.11 -15.84
C VAL A 21 17.53 9.04 -16.92
N PHE A 22 17.79 10.35 -16.85
CA PHE A 22 17.37 11.29 -17.89
C PHE A 22 18.05 10.99 -19.23
N ALA A 23 19.36 10.78 -19.24
CA ALA A 23 20.14 10.48 -20.46
C ALA A 23 19.78 9.12 -21.08
N THR A 24 19.35 8.15 -20.26
CA THR A 24 18.91 6.83 -20.72
C THR A 24 17.40 6.75 -20.94
N SER A 25 16.65 7.83 -20.69
CA SER A 25 15.19 7.83 -20.74
C SER A 25 14.65 7.43 -22.12
N GLU A 26 15.27 7.89 -23.22
CA GLU A 26 14.84 7.51 -24.57
C GLU A 26 15.00 6.00 -24.86
N TYR A 27 15.92 5.32 -24.19
CA TYR A 27 16.14 3.87 -24.31
C TYR A 27 15.37 3.06 -23.26
N LEU A 28 15.02 3.67 -22.14
CA LEU A 28 14.24 3.07 -21.05
C LEU A 28 12.73 3.22 -21.27
N LEU A 29 12.31 4.22 -22.02
CA LEU A 29 10.90 4.44 -22.34
C LEU A 29 10.44 3.36 -23.34
N PRO A 30 9.28 2.73 -23.10
CA PRO A 30 8.70 1.79 -24.07
C PRO A 30 8.57 2.45 -25.43
N SER A 31 8.81 1.71 -26.51
CA SER A 31 8.53 2.19 -27.86
C SER A 31 7.09 2.71 -27.95
N GLY A 32 6.84 3.73 -28.77
CA GLY A 32 5.49 4.28 -28.99
C GLY A 32 4.49 3.26 -29.56
N SER A 33 4.94 2.07 -29.93
CA SER A 33 4.13 0.93 -30.34
C SER A 33 3.66 0.11 -29.13
N LEU A 34 2.37 -0.21 -29.08
CA LEU A 34 1.82 -1.16 -28.12
C LEU A 34 2.51 -2.52 -28.23
N ARG A 35 3.07 -2.98 -27.10
CA ARG A 35 3.60 -4.35 -26.98
C ARG A 35 2.45 -5.34 -27.04
N SER A 36 2.69 -6.53 -27.59
CA SER A 36 1.66 -7.58 -27.75
C SER A 36 0.92 -7.92 -26.44
N LEU A 37 1.65 -8.02 -25.32
CA LEU A 37 1.07 -8.29 -24.01
C LEU A 37 0.20 -7.13 -23.50
N ALA A 38 0.60 -5.88 -23.76
CA ALA A 38 -0.19 -4.72 -23.38
C ALA A 38 -1.47 -4.63 -24.23
N ALA A 39 -1.39 -4.96 -25.52
CA ALA A 39 -2.55 -5.06 -26.40
C ALA A 39 -3.53 -6.13 -25.91
N PHE A 40 -3.04 -7.30 -25.48
CA PHE A 40 -3.88 -8.36 -24.90
C PHE A 40 -4.65 -7.87 -23.68
N TYR A 41 -4.00 -7.24 -22.68
CA TYR A 41 -4.71 -6.77 -21.49
C TYR A 41 -5.74 -5.69 -21.80
N LEU A 42 -5.43 -4.79 -22.72
CA LEU A 42 -6.35 -3.73 -23.15
C LEU A 42 -7.58 -4.28 -23.89
N SER A 43 -7.45 -5.38 -24.63
CA SER A 43 -8.58 -6.03 -25.30
C SER A 43 -9.34 -6.99 -24.39
N ALA A 44 -8.63 -7.73 -23.54
CA ALA A 44 -9.20 -8.82 -22.76
C ALA A 44 -9.91 -8.35 -21.49
N ALA A 45 -9.31 -7.41 -20.73
CA ALA A 45 -9.79 -7.06 -19.41
C ALA A 45 -11.20 -6.41 -19.39
N PRO A 46 -11.51 -5.44 -20.27
CA PRO A 46 -12.80 -4.75 -20.23
C PRO A 46 -13.90 -5.45 -21.04
N ASP A 47 -13.57 -6.30 -22.02
CA ASP A 47 -14.54 -6.91 -22.94
C ASP A 47 -15.21 -8.12 -22.30
N PRO A 48 -16.52 -8.09 -21.99
CA PRO A 48 -17.22 -9.21 -21.37
C PRO A 48 -17.33 -10.47 -22.24
N LEU A 49 -17.13 -10.32 -23.56
CA LEU A 49 -17.20 -11.44 -24.52
C LEU A 49 -15.85 -12.13 -24.69
N HIS A 50 -14.78 -11.57 -24.13
CA HIS A 50 -13.45 -12.15 -24.25
C HIS A 50 -13.31 -13.36 -23.32
N PRO A 51 -12.75 -14.50 -23.79
CA PRO A 51 -12.64 -15.73 -22.98
C PRO A 51 -11.86 -15.56 -21.67
N TYR A 52 -10.90 -14.64 -21.65
CA TYR A 52 -10.06 -14.33 -20.49
C TYR A 52 -10.40 -12.96 -19.89
N THR A 53 -11.68 -12.63 -19.82
CA THR A 53 -12.13 -11.33 -19.33
C THR A 53 -12.11 -11.24 -17.81
N SER A 54 -11.74 -10.06 -17.33
CA SER A 54 -11.88 -9.64 -15.94
C SER A 54 -13.17 -8.85 -15.69
N ALA A 55 -13.94 -8.58 -16.76
CA ALA A 55 -15.15 -7.77 -16.75
C ALA A 55 -14.99 -6.42 -16.02
N THR A 56 -13.79 -5.83 -16.08
CA THR A 56 -13.43 -4.63 -15.32
C THR A 56 -12.77 -3.58 -16.22
N PRO A 57 -13.23 -2.33 -16.20
CA PRO A 57 -12.64 -1.27 -17.01
C PRO A 57 -11.26 -0.83 -16.48
N ALA A 58 -10.96 -1.04 -15.19
CA ALA A 58 -9.65 -0.75 -14.62
C ALA A 58 -8.62 -1.84 -14.98
N VAL A 59 -8.05 -1.75 -16.18
CA VAL A 59 -7.09 -2.74 -16.74
C VAL A 59 -5.91 -3.02 -15.81
N VAL A 60 -5.37 -2.01 -15.12
CA VAL A 60 -4.27 -2.22 -14.16
C VAL A 60 -4.75 -3.05 -12.96
N GLY A 61 -5.94 -2.75 -12.42
CA GLY A 61 -6.54 -3.54 -11.36
C GLY A 61 -6.77 -4.99 -11.76
N ALA A 62 -7.25 -5.21 -12.99
CA ALA A 62 -7.39 -6.53 -13.61
C ALA A 62 -6.07 -7.30 -13.66
N ILE A 63 -4.99 -6.62 -14.09
CA ILE A 63 -3.65 -7.21 -14.14
C ILE A 63 -3.19 -7.65 -12.76
N LEU A 64 -3.35 -6.82 -11.73
CA LEU A 64 -2.88 -7.14 -10.40
C LEU A 64 -3.70 -8.26 -9.74
N TRP A 65 -5.02 -8.28 -9.92
CA TRP A 65 -5.89 -9.21 -9.21
C TRP A 65 -6.19 -10.51 -9.98
N ASP A 66 -6.52 -10.42 -11.27
CA ASP A 66 -7.01 -11.58 -12.01
C ASP A 66 -5.88 -12.25 -12.82
N TYR A 67 -5.07 -11.45 -13.54
CA TYR A 67 -4.02 -12.02 -14.37
C TYR A 67 -2.73 -12.34 -13.61
N ARG A 68 -2.40 -11.54 -12.59
CA ARG A 68 -1.17 -11.66 -11.77
C ARG A 68 -1.48 -11.63 -10.28
N GLY A 69 -2.62 -12.19 -9.88
CA GLY A 69 -3.06 -12.27 -8.48
C GLY A 69 -2.03 -12.94 -7.55
N ILE A 70 -1.29 -13.93 -8.04
CA ILE A 70 -0.23 -14.61 -7.26
C ILE A 70 0.91 -13.66 -6.90
N ASP A 71 1.30 -12.77 -7.83
CA ASP A 71 2.36 -11.79 -7.56
C ASP A 71 1.90 -10.82 -6.47
N THR A 72 0.67 -10.29 -6.60
CA THR A 72 0.05 -9.41 -5.60
C THR A 72 -0.10 -10.12 -4.25
N PHE A 73 -0.47 -11.40 -4.22
CA PHE A 73 -0.55 -12.18 -2.99
C PHE A 73 0.81 -12.23 -2.29
N TYR A 74 1.89 -12.59 -2.99
CA TYR A 74 3.21 -12.63 -2.38
C TYR A 74 3.73 -11.25 -1.98
N GLU A 75 3.38 -10.18 -2.70
CA GLU A 75 3.65 -8.81 -2.24
C GLU A 75 3.01 -8.53 -0.87
N THR A 76 1.75 -8.94 -0.66
CA THR A 76 1.08 -8.78 0.65
C THR A 76 1.70 -9.66 1.74
N VAL A 77 2.15 -10.87 1.41
CA VAL A 77 2.88 -11.76 2.34
C VAL A 77 4.19 -11.11 2.78
N VAL A 78 5.00 -10.60 1.85
CA VAL A 78 6.27 -9.94 2.16
C VAL A 78 6.04 -8.69 3.01
N LEU A 79 5.02 -7.88 2.69
CA LEU A 79 4.66 -6.71 3.48
C LEU A 79 4.23 -7.11 4.91
N TYR A 80 3.41 -8.15 5.06
CA TYR A 80 3.00 -8.67 6.36
C TYR A 80 4.20 -9.15 7.18
N LEU A 81 5.11 -9.93 6.58
CA LEU A 81 6.31 -10.43 7.25
C LEU A 81 7.22 -9.28 7.68
N ALA A 82 7.39 -8.25 6.85
CA ALA A 82 8.18 -7.07 7.19
C ALA A 82 7.61 -6.32 8.41
N LEU A 83 6.28 -6.18 8.46
CA LEU A 83 5.60 -5.54 9.59
C LEU A 83 5.67 -6.39 10.85
N ALA A 84 5.42 -7.69 10.76
CA ALA A 84 5.56 -8.61 11.89
C ALA A 84 6.99 -8.61 12.46
N ALA A 85 7.99 -8.68 11.58
CA ALA A 85 9.40 -8.59 11.95
C ALA A 85 9.75 -7.25 12.61
N GLY A 86 9.24 -6.14 12.08
CA GLY A 86 9.42 -4.81 12.66
C GLY A 86 8.80 -4.70 14.07
N VAL A 87 7.59 -5.23 14.25
CA VAL A 87 6.92 -5.28 15.56
C VAL A 87 7.72 -6.11 16.56
N VAL A 88 8.15 -7.32 16.19
CA VAL A 88 8.95 -8.19 17.06
C VAL A 88 10.30 -7.55 17.41
N SER A 89 10.91 -6.84 16.46
CA SER A 89 12.20 -6.15 16.67
C SER A 89 12.09 -4.94 17.60
N ILE A 90 10.93 -4.26 17.61
CA ILE A 90 10.69 -3.05 18.43
C ILE A 90 10.04 -3.41 19.78
N SER A 91 9.31 -4.52 19.89
CA SER A 91 8.59 -4.94 21.09
C SER A 91 9.43 -5.04 22.38
N PRO A 92 10.73 -5.42 22.37
CA PRO A 92 11.57 -5.45 23.55
C PRO A 92 12.04 -4.04 24.00
N LEU A 93 11.93 -3.05 23.12
CA LEU A 93 12.34 -1.68 23.43
C LEU A 93 11.31 -1.07 24.38
N ARG A 94 11.67 -0.95 25.66
CA ARG A 94 10.88 -0.17 26.62
C ARG A 94 10.74 1.25 26.05
N PRO A 95 9.51 1.77 25.85
CA PRO A 95 9.34 3.17 25.47
C PRO A 95 10.05 4.01 26.52
N ARG A 96 11.10 4.73 26.12
CA ARG A 96 11.77 5.66 27.01
C ARG A 96 10.77 6.78 27.28
N GLU A 97 10.16 6.77 28.46
CA GLU A 97 9.36 7.89 28.91
C GLU A 97 10.26 9.12 28.91
N VAL A 98 10.01 10.04 27.98
CA VAL A 98 10.71 11.32 27.96
C VAL A 98 9.99 12.22 28.97
N PRO A 99 10.58 12.51 30.14
CA PRO A 99 9.92 13.30 31.17
C PRO A 99 9.58 14.68 30.58
N GLY A 100 8.34 15.13 30.73
CA GLY A 100 7.89 16.46 30.27
C GLY A 100 7.24 16.52 28.87
N ARG A 101 7.27 15.46 28.05
CA ARG A 101 6.64 15.46 26.71
C ARG A 101 5.20 14.93 26.74
N ARG A 102 4.34 15.56 27.56
CA ARG A 102 2.90 15.21 27.66
C ARG A 102 1.97 16.10 26.84
N ALA A 103 2.47 17.17 26.23
CA ALA A 103 1.66 17.99 25.36
C ALA A 103 1.67 17.42 23.94
N GLY A 104 0.55 16.83 23.51
CA GLY A 104 0.28 16.65 22.07
C GLY A 104 0.37 18.00 21.33
N LEU A 105 0.28 17.98 20.01
CA LEU A 105 0.39 19.18 19.18
C LEU A 105 -0.65 20.26 19.56
N SER A 106 -0.50 21.47 19.00
CA SER A 106 -1.36 22.62 19.32
C SER A 106 -2.85 22.28 19.19
N PRO A 107 -3.74 22.95 19.96
CA PRO A 107 -5.19 22.74 19.87
C PRO A 107 -5.74 22.86 18.43
N MET A 108 -5.14 23.75 17.63
CA MET A 108 -5.49 23.94 16.22
C MET A 108 -5.18 22.70 15.37
N VAL A 109 -4.01 22.08 15.58
CA VAL A 109 -3.64 20.84 14.88
C VAL A 109 -4.57 19.69 15.28
N LYS A 110 -4.91 19.60 16.57
CA LYS A 110 -5.87 18.58 17.06
C LYS A 110 -7.26 18.75 16.43
N ALA A 111 -7.74 19.98 16.30
CA ALA A 111 -9.00 20.28 15.62
C ALA A 111 -8.95 19.88 14.14
N ALA A 112 -7.86 20.21 13.44
CA ALA A 112 -7.66 19.82 12.05
C ALA A 112 -7.66 18.29 11.87
N ILE A 113 -6.88 17.55 12.67
CA ILE A 113 -6.81 16.09 12.58
C ILE A 113 -8.16 15.43 12.90
N ARG A 114 -8.97 15.99 13.80
CA ARG A 114 -10.30 15.46 14.10
C ARG A 114 -11.25 15.51 12.89
N VAL A 115 -11.05 16.44 11.97
CA VAL A 115 -11.80 16.55 10.71
C VAL A 115 -11.13 15.75 9.59
N VAL A 116 -9.80 15.84 9.47
CA VAL A 116 -9.06 15.21 8.38
C VAL A 116 -9.02 13.69 8.49
N ALA A 117 -8.83 13.13 9.70
CA ALA A 117 -8.71 11.69 9.88
C ALA A 117 -9.91 10.88 9.33
N PRO A 118 -11.19 11.21 9.64
CA PRO A 118 -12.32 10.48 9.07
C PRO A 118 -12.44 10.68 7.54
N VAL A 119 -12.08 11.86 7.02
CA VAL A 119 -12.07 12.11 5.56
C VAL A 119 -11.03 11.22 4.86
N VAL A 120 -9.84 11.08 5.43
CA VAL A 120 -8.78 10.20 4.92
C VAL A 120 -9.23 8.74 4.92
N VAL A 121 -9.88 8.28 6.01
CA VAL A 121 -10.42 6.92 6.08
C VAL A 121 -11.51 6.71 5.03
N ALA A 122 -12.46 7.64 4.91
CA ALA A 122 -13.54 7.56 3.92
C ALA A 122 -13.00 7.56 2.48
N ALA A 123 -12.02 8.40 2.17
CA ALA A 123 -11.35 8.42 0.87
C ALA A 123 -10.64 7.11 0.57
N GLY A 124 -9.89 6.57 1.54
CA GLY A 124 -9.21 5.29 1.39
C GLY A 124 -10.16 4.12 1.17
N LEU A 125 -11.29 4.09 1.89
CA LEU A 125 -12.36 3.10 1.68
C LEU A 125 -13.00 3.26 0.30
N ALA A 126 -13.31 4.49 -0.12
CA ALA A 126 -13.89 4.76 -1.43
C ALA A 126 -12.99 4.28 -2.58
N MET A 127 -11.67 4.52 -2.48
CA MET A 127 -10.68 4.03 -3.44
C MET A 127 -10.55 2.51 -3.46
N GLY A 128 -10.67 1.86 -2.30
CA GLY A 128 -10.62 0.39 -2.22
C GLY A 128 -11.87 -0.26 -2.81
N LEU A 129 -13.05 0.28 -2.51
CA LEU A 129 -14.34 -0.28 -2.93
C LEU A 129 -14.63 -0.05 -4.42
N HIS A 130 -14.21 1.08 -4.99
CA HIS A 130 -14.41 1.39 -6.42
C HIS A 130 -13.17 1.09 -7.27
N GLY A 131 -12.31 0.17 -6.84
CA GLY A 131 -11.06 -0.16 -7.53
C GLY A 131 -11.25 -0.86 -8.89
N SER A 132 -12.45 -1.37 -9.18
CA SER A 132 -12.80 -1.94 -10.50
C SER A 132 -13.09 -0.86 -11.54
N GLU A 133 -13.65 0.28 -11.13
CA GLU A 133 -14.08 1.35 -12.03
C GLU A 133 -13.04 2.47 -12.13
N ASN A 134 -12.38 2.78 -11.02
CA ASN A 134 -11.47 3.90 -10.92
C ASN A 134 -10.01 3.45 -10.84
N PRO A 135 -9.06 4.25 -11.37
CA PRO A 135 -7.64 3.99 -11.16
C PRO A 135 -7.33 4.04 -9.65
N GLY A 136 -6.89 2.91 -9.10
CA GLY A 136 -6.77 2.72 -7.67
C GLY A 136 -6.78 1.25 -7.27
N GLY A 137 -7.25 0.97 -6.06
CA GLY A 137 -7.38 -0.40 -5.54
C GLY A 137 -7.08 -0.50 -4.05
N GLY A 138 -7.11 -1.74 -3.54
CA GLY A 138 -6.93 -2.04 -2.11
C GLY A 138 -5.60 -1.57 -1.53
N PHE A 139 -4.50 -1.62 -2.30
CA PHE A 139 -3.18 -1.18 -1.80
C PHE A 139 -3.12 0.33 -1.57
N HIS A 140 -3.56 1.13 -2.55
CA HIS A 140 -3.63 2.59 -2.42
C HIS A 140 -4.64 3.02 -1.35
N GLY A 141 -5.81 2.36 -1.30
CA GLY A 141 -6.80 2.56 -0.25
C GLY A 141 -6.24 2.31 1.14
N GLY A 142 -5.58 1.16 1.33
CA GLY A 142 -4.94 0.77 2.60
C GLY A 142 -3.84 1.72 3.03
N ALA A 143 -2.94 2.10 2.11
CA ALA A 143 -1.88 3.08 2.39
C ALA A 143 -2.45 4.44 2.82
N THR A 144 -3.56 4.86 2.21
CA THR A 144 -4.25 6.10 2.57
C THR A 144 -4.88 6.01 3.96
N ILE A 145 -5.58 4.91 4.26
CA ILE A 145 -6.18 4.68 5.60
C ILE A 145 -5.09 4.69 6.68
N ALA A 146 -3.90 4.17 6.41
CA ALA A 146 -2.77 4.14 7.35
C ALA A 146 -2.28 5.53 7.79
N ILE A 147 -2.54 6.58 7.00
CA ILE A 147 -2.21 7.97 7.36
C ILE A 147 -3.02 8.44 8.56
N ALA A 148 -4.29 8.00 8.70
CA ALA A 148 -5.17 8.46 9.76
C ALA A 148 -4.67 8.11 11.18
N PRO A 149 -4.36 6.84 11.53
CA PRO A 149 -3.82 6.52 12.85
C PRO A 149 -2.45 7.16 13.08
N LEU A 150 -1.61 7.30 12.04
CA LEU A 150 -0.32 7.99 12.13
C LEU A 150 -0.49 9.46 12.52
N ALA A 151 -1.40 10.16 11.85
CA ALA A 151 -1.71 11.56 12.12
C ALA A 151 -2.32 11.74 13.53
N VAL A 152 -3.14 10.79 13.97
CA VAL A 152 -3.70 10.78 15.34
C VAL A 152 -2.60 10.60 16.39
N VAL A 153 -1.67 9.65 16.20
CA VAL A 153 -0.51 9.49 17.10
C VAL A 153 0.32 10.76 17.16
N ALA A 154 0.58 11.39 16.01
CA ALA A 154 1.37 12.62 15.94
C ALA A 154 0.69 13.79 16.68
N ALA A 155 -0.63 13.95 16.55
CA ALA A 155 -1.36 15.07 17.14
C ALA A 155 -1.76 14.88 18.61
N PHE A 156 -2.21 13.68 18.98
CA PHE A 156 -2.77 13.40 20.30
C PHE A 156 -1.86 12.58 21.21
N SER A 157 -0.64 12.25 20.75
CA SER A 157 0.28 11.31 21.40
C SER A 157 -0.27 9.87 21.41
N THR A 158 0.62 8.90 21.66
CA THR A 158 0.29 7.46 21.70
C THR A 158 -0.77 7.12 22.75
N THR A 159 -0.85 7.92 23.82
CA THR A 159 -1.79 7.73 24.94
C THR A 159 -3.26 7.80 24.51
N PHE A 160 -3.60 8.54 23.45
CA PHE A 160 -4.97 8.66 22.97
C PHE A 160 -5.48 7.39 22.28
N LEU A 161 -4.65 6.72 21.46
CA LEU A 161 -5.04 5.47 20.81
C LEU A 161 -5.07 4.29 21.80
N LEU A 162 -4.12 4.25 22.74
CA LEU A 162 -4.09 3.26 23.82
C LEU A 162 -5.31 3.36 24.74
N GLY A 163 -5.76 4.59 25.05
CA GLY A 163 -6.99 4.83 25.81
C GLY A 163 -8.27 4.36 25.11
N ARG A 164 -8.23 4.16 23.78
CA ARG A 164 -9.35 3.67 22.97
C ARG A 164 -9.31 2.16 22.73
N LYS A 165 -8.47 1.42 23.47
CA LYS A 165 -8.30 -0.03 23.43
C LYS A 165 -7.87 -0.61 22.07
N VAL A 166 -7.27 0.19 21.20
CA VAL A 166 -6.65 -0.33 19.97
C VAL A 166 -5.35 -1.03 20.38
N SER A 167 -5.42 -2.34 20.59
CA SER A 167 -4.26 -3.14 20.96
C SER A 167 -3.49 -3.57 19.71
N MET A 168 -2.18 -3.75 19.87
CA MET A 168 -1.33 -4.32 18.83
C MET A 168 -1.83 -5.69 18.36
N GLN A 169 -2.41 -6.47 19.27
CA GLN A 169 -3.00 -7.78 18.97
C GLN A 169 -4.19 -7.67 18.02
N ILE A 170 -5.07 -6.68 18.21
CA ILE A 170 -6.21 -6.45 17.31
C ILE A 170 -5.72 -6.06 15.92
N LEU A 171 -4.74 -5.17 15.83
CA LEU A 171 -4.18 -4.74 14.54
C LEU A 171 -3.51 -5.90 13.80
N LEU A 172 -2.72 -6.72 14.50
CA LEU A 172 -2.09 -7.91 13.92
C LEU A 172 -3.14 -8.94 13.50
N PHE A 173 -4.17 -9.16 14.33
CA PHE A 173 -5.28 -10.07 14.01
C PHE A 173 -6.03 -9.62 12.74
N LEU A 174 -6.36 -8.32 12.62
CA LEU A 174 -6.99 -7.77 11.42
C LEU A 174 -6.11 -7.99 10.18
N MET A 175 -4.80 -7.84 10.31
CA MET A 175 -3.85 -8.12 9.23
C MET A 175 -3.81 -9.59 8.84
N SER A 176 -3.72 -10.50 9.83
CA SER A 176 -3.74 -11.94 9.59
C SER A 176 -5.06 -12.39 8.95
N LEU A 177 -6.19 -11.79 9.36
CA LEU A 177 -7.50 -12.04 8.77
C LEU A 177 -7.54 -11.59 7.31
N GLY A 178 -7.01 -10.40 6.99
CA GLY A 178 -6.90 -9.91 5.62
C GLY A 178 -6.06 -10.83 4.73
N LEU A 179 -4.87 -11.23 5.20
CA LEU A 179 -3.99 -12.12 4.45
C LEU A 179 -4.63 -13.51 4.22
N THR A 180 -5.31 -14.04 5.23
CA THR A 180 -6.01 -15.33 5.12
C THR A 180 -7.19 -15.23 4.15
N GLY A 181 -7.89 -14.09 4.12
CA GLY A 181 -8.94 -13.83 3.14
C GLY A 181 -8.44 -13.90 1.71
N ILE A 182 -7.37 -13.15 1.40
CA ILE A 182 -6.75 -13.15 0.05
C ILE A 182 -6.26 -14.56 -0.32
N GLY A 183 -5.60 -15.26 0.62
CA GLY A 183 -5.14 -16.63 0.37
C GLY A 183 -6.28 -17.64 0.19
N GLY A 184 -7.42 -17.42 0.85
CA GLY A 184 -8.62 -18.24 0.71
C GLY A 184 -9.24 -18.11 -0.68
N ASP A 185 -9.41 -16.88 -1.17
CA ASP A 185 -9.95 -16.62 -2.50
C ASP A 185 -9.07 -17.24 -3.60
N GLY A 186 -7.74 -17.11 -3.49
CA GLY A 186 -6.81 -17.74 -4.43
C GLY A 186 -6.87 -19.27 -4.43
N LEU A 187 -7.11 -19.91 -3.28
CA LEU A 187 -7.23 -21.37 -3.19
C LEU A 187 -8.53 -21.88 -3.83
N ILE A 188 -9.62 -21.09 -3.74
CA ILE A 188 -10.89 -21.39 -4.40
C ILE A 188 -10.69 -21.35 -5.92
N ASP A 189 -10.01 -20.32 -6.42
CA ASP A 189 -9.79 -20.13 -7.85
C ASP A 189 -8.94 -21.25 -8.49
N VAL A 190 -7.85 -21.65 -7.81
CA VAL A 190 -7.03 -22.79 -8.25
C VAL A 190 -7.83 -24.09 -8.28
N ARG A 191 -8.77 -24.27 -7.33
CA ARG A 191 -9.65 -25.44 -7.28
C ARG A 191 -10.70 -25.43 -8.38
N SER A 192 -11.29 -24.29 -8.73
CA SER A 192 -12.20 -24.18 -9.88
C SER A 192 -11.48 -24.47 -11.19
N TRP A 193 -10.24 -23.99 -11.33
CA TRP A 193 -9.38 -24.31 -12.48
C TRP A 193 -9.08 -25.81 -12.57
N ALA A 194 -8.68 -26.43 -11.45
CA ALA A 194 -8.38 -27.87 -11.41
C ALA A 194 -9.61 -28.76 -11.61
N ALA A 195 -10.81 -28.27 -11.27
CA ALA A 195 -12.06 -28.99 -11.42
C ALA A 195 -12.72 -28.79 -12.81
N GLY A 196 -12.09 -28.04 -13.72
CA GLY A 196 -12.57 -27.86 -15.10
C GLY A 196 -13.84 -27.00 -15.21
N TRP A 197 -14.08 -26.11 -14.26
CA TRP A 197 -15.20 -25.16 -14.32
C TRP A 197 -14.78 -23.91 -15.10
N CYS A 198 -14.49 -24.09 -16.40
CA CYS A 198 -14.37 -23.06 -17.44
C CYS A 198 -14.56 -23.74 -18.81
#